data_AF-A0AA94H0S9-F1
#
_entry.id   AF-A0AA94H0S9-F1
#
_cell.length_a   1.000
_cell.length_b   1.000
_cell.length_c   1.000
_cell.angle_alpha   90.00
_cell.angle_beta   90.00
_cell.angle_gamma   90.00
#
_symmetry.space_group_name_H-M   'P 1'
#
loop_
_entity.id
_entity.type
_entity.pdbx_description
1 polymer ?
#
loop_
_entity_poly.entity_id
_entity_poly.type
_entity_poly.pdbx_seq_one_letter_code
_entity_poly.pdbx_strand_id
1 'polypeptide(L)'
;MNPTSVLRDEILPGGGHLSFILKRGQILRMTDIEGGANVSLMMLNAHEKSERLNLPDTLKGQHTARLTAGHCFYSDMGRVLAGITADTSGWHDPFGGVLNAAEVAEKYGQGRYQELRNGFFRNGADNLLVEMGKWDLNLEDLLMVVNFFSKVSVDDHGQFTFHSGHSQPGSYVELFAPMDVLVVLTALQHPMDPSREYAPRPVQLSWRQADDEQAMINTLLTRPENSRAFTNTQLFAL
;
A
#
# COMPACT_ATOMS: atom_id res chain seq x y z
N MET A 1 11.12 -13.52 -21.53
CA MET A 1 11.13 -12.34 -20.63
C MET A 1 12.40 -12.44 -19.82
N ASN A 2 13.29 -11.46 -19.91
CA ASN A 2 14.39 -11.40 -18.96
C ASN A 2 13.78 -11.15 -17.56
N PRO A 3 14.24 -11.84 -16.52
CA PRO A 3 13.76 -11.57 -15.17
C PRO A 3 14.25 -10.18 -14.75
N THR A 4 13.33 -9.31 -14.35
CA THR A 4 13.65 -7.98 -13.79
C THR A 4 14.69 -8.14 -12.69
N SER A 5 15.75 -7.33 -12.75
CA SER A 5 16.86 -7.44 -11.80
C SER A 5 16.43 -7.07 -10.38
N VAL A 6 16.63 -7.98 -9.43
CA VAL A 6 16.36 -7.74 -8.01
C VAL A 6 17.50 -6.92 -7.43
N LEU A 7 17.15 -5.79 -6.81
CA LEU A 7 18.09 -4.86 -6.18
C LEU A 7 18.27 -5.16 -4.69
N ARG A 8 17.17 -5.52 -4.00
CA ARG A 8 17.13 -5.80 -2.57
C ARG A 8 15.91 -6.66 -2.25
N ASP A 9 16.07 -7.57 -1.29
CA ASP A 9 14.96 -8.26 -0.63
C ASP A 9 15.01 -8.00 0.88
N GLU A 10 13.85 -7.89 1.50
CA GLU A 10 13.68 -7.76 2.95
C GLU A 10 12.37 -8.38 3.39
N ILE A 11 12.35 -8.98 4.59
CA ILE A 11 11.10 -9.43 5.22
C ILE A 11 10.65 -8.36 6.19
N LEU A 12 9.48 -7.80 5.95
CA LEU A 12 8.77 -6.99 6.93
C LEU A 12 8.03 -7.94 7.89
N PRO A 13 8.43 -8.02 9.17
CA PRO A 13 7.73 -8.88 10.12
C PRO A 13 6.30 -8.39 10.34
N GLY A 14 5.40 -9.31 10.74
CA GLY A 14 4.07 -8.94 11.21
C GLY A 14 4.14 -7.94 12.37
N GLY A 15 3.34 -6.88 12.29
CA GLY A 15 3.37 -5.74 13.21
C GLY A 15 4.48 -4.72 12.91
N GLY A 16 5.36 -5.02 11.95
CA GLY A 16 6.43 -4.14 11.51
C GLY A 16 5.93 -2.97 10.65
N HIS A 17 6.79 -1.96 10.55
CA HIS A 17 6.59 -0.76 9.75
C HIS A 17 7.90 -0.41 9.02
N LEU A 18 7.82 0.24 7.87
CA LEU A 18 8.98 0.66 7.10
C LEU A 18 8.63 1.88 6.24
N SER A 19 9.62 2.74 6.02
CA SER A 19 9.53 3.82 5.03
C SER A 19 10.81 3.93 4.21
N PHE A 20 10.65 4.29 2.94
CA PHE A 20 11.73 4.37 1.96
C PHE A 20 11.29 5.16 0.72
N ILE A 21 12.26 5.58 -0.09
CA ILE A 21 11.99 6.12 -1.42
C ILE A 21 12.07 4.96 -2.43
N LEU A 22 10.95 4.67 -3.10
CA LEU A 22 10.93 3.86 -4.31
C LEU A 22 11.32 4.77 -5.48
N LYS A 23 12.47 4.52 -6.10
CA LYS A 23 12.99 5.41 -7.14
C LYS A 23 12.22 5.26 -8.44
N ARG A 24 12.20 6.32 -9.25
CA ARG A 24 11.71 6.27 -10.62
C ARG A 24 12.31 5.08 -11.36
N GLY A 25 11.46 4.35 -12.09
CA GLY A 25 11.86 3.16 -12.85
C GLY A 25 11.96 1.89 -12.01
N GLN A 26 11.79 1.96 -10.69
CA GLN A 26 11.79 0.78 -9.82
C GLN A 26 10.40 0.18 -9.66
N ILE A 27 10.41 -1.09 -9.27
CA ILE A 27 9.24 -1.88 -8.92
C ILE A 27 9.41 -2.35 -7.47
N LEU A 28 8.38 -2.15 -6.66
CA LEU A 28 8.24 -2.83 -5.37
C LEU A 28 7.32 -4.02 -5.55
N ARG A 29 7.86 -5.24 -5.42
CA ARG A 29 7.03 -6.44 -5.27
C ARG A 29 6.81 -6.72 -3.79
N MET A 30 5.55 -6.79 -3.38
CA MET A 30 5.14 -7.28 -2.06
C MET A 30 4.60 -8.69 -2.22
N THR A 31 5.03 -9.62 -1.38
CA THR A 31 4.55 -11.02 -1.40
C THR A 31 4.04 -11.41 -0.01
N ASP A 32 2.78 -11.83 0.06
CA ASP A 32 2.17 -12.43 1.24
C ASP A 32 2.76 -13.83 1.46
N ILE A 33 3.61 -13.98 2.48
CA ILE A 33 4.38 -15.21 2.70
C ILE A 33 3.46 -16.34 3.22
N GLU A 34 2.54 -16.00 4.12
CA GLU A 34 1.77 -16.97 4.89
C GLU A 34 0.29 -17.04 4.48
N GLY A 35 -0.19 -16.10 3.66
CA GLY A 35 -1.60 -15.90 3.39
C GLY A 35 -2.27 -15.02 4.46
N GLY A 36 -3.29 -14.28 4.04
CA GLY A 36 -4.06 -13.39 4.92
C GLY A 36 -3.28 -12.18 5.43
N ALA A 37 -2.20 -11.75 4.75
CA ALA A 37 -1.53 -10.51 5.09
C ALA A 37 -2.40 -9.27 4.82
N ASN A 38 -2.03 -8.17 5.46
CA ASN A 38 -2.52 -6.84 5.13
C ASN A 38 -1.36 -5.86 5.23
N VAL A 39 -1.17 -5.03 4.20
CA VAL A 39 -0.20 -3.94 4.21
C VAL A 39 -0.93 -2.63 3.98
N SER A 40 -0.99 -1.80 5.02
CA SER A 40 -1.49 -0.44 4.94
C SER A 40 -0.36 0.47 4.48
N LEU A 41 -0.54 1.15 3.35
CA LEU A 41 0.52 1.89 2.66
C LEU A 41 0.06 3.30 2.27
N MET A 42 0.89 4.28 2.61
CA MET A 42 0.81 5.67 2.16
C MET A 42 1.86 5.92 1.07
N MET A 43 1.54 6.83 0.15
CA MET A 43 2.47 7.31 -0.89
C MET A 43 2.47 8.83 -0.93
N LEU A 44 3.66 9.40 -1.04
CA LEU A 44 3.89 10.82 -1.24
C LEU A 44 4.93 11.02 -2.34
N ASN A 45 4.91 12.16 -3.01
CA ASN A 45 6.05 12.55 -3.82
C ASN A 45 7.28 12.71 -2.91
N ALA A 46 8.40 12.08 -3.27
CA ALA A 46 9.61 12.09 -2.44
C ALA A 46 10.26 13.49 -2.33
N HIS A 47 10.02 14.36 -3.31
CA HIS A 47 10.66 15.67 -3.44
C HIS A 47 9.74 16.83 -3.02
N GLU A 48 8.44 16.60 -2.92
CA GLU A 48 7.43 17.57 -2.51
C GLU A 48 6.36 16.86 -1.68
N LYS A 49 6.58 16.75 -0.38
CA LYS A 49 5.74 15.90 0.49
C LYS A 49 4.34 16.47 0.73
N SER A 50 4.07 17.69 0.28
CA SER A 50 2.69 18.20 0.20
C SER A 50 1.87 17.52 -0.90
N GLU A 51 2.52 16.94 -1.93
CA GLU A 51 1.86 16.11 -2.94
C GLU A 51 1.76 14.66 -2.45
N ARG A 52 0.53 14.16 -2.35
CA ARG A 52 0.24 12.91 -1.65
C ARG A 52 -0.85 12.10 -2.34
N LEU A 53 -0.87 10.81 -2.04
CA LEU A 53 -1.88 9.88 -2.54
C LEU A 53 -3.29 10.42 -2.30
N ASN A 54 -4.10 10.39 -3.36
CA ASN A 54 -5.51 10.73 -3.33
C ASN A 54 -6.33 9.54 -3.83
N LEU A 55 -6.84 8.73 -2.90
CA LEU A 55 -7.69 7.60 -3.23
C LEU A 55 -9.01 8.01 -3.91
N PRO A 56 -9.73 9.08 -3.50
CA PRO A 56 -10.91 9.53 -4.22
C PRO A 56 -10.67 9.76 -5.71
N ASP A 57 -9.60 10.45 -6.09
CA ASP A 57 -9.27 10.67 -7.51
C ASP A 57 -8.77 9.38 -8.17
N THR A 58 -7.98 8.57 -7.46
CA THR A 58 -7.54 7.25 -7.90
C THR A 58 -8.72 6.36 -8.31
N LEU A 59 -9.78 6.32 -7.49
CA LEU A 59 -10.98 5.52 -7.73
C LEU A 59 -11.88 6.13 -8.81
N LYS A 60 -12.18 7.43 -8.69
CA LYS A 60 -13.07 8.16 -9.61
C LYS A 60 -12.52 8.18 -11.04
N GLY A 61 -11.24 8.49 -11.19
CA GLY A 61 -10.58 8.56 -12.50
C GLY A 61 -10.44 7.20 -13.18
N GLN A 62 -10.58 6.10 -12.45
CA GLN A 62 -10.46 4.75 -13.02
C GLN A 62 -11.80 4.01 -13.06
N HIS A 63 -12.87 4.67 -12.62
CA HIS A 63 -14.23 4.13 -12.52
C HIS A 63 -14.27 2.80 -11.77
N THR A 64 -13.57 2.73 -10.64
CA THR A 64 -13.42 1.51 -9.85
C THR A 64 -13.64 1.77 -8.36
N ALA A 65 -14.08 0.74 -7.65
CA ALA A 65 -14.17 0.67 -6.20
C ALA A 65 -13.17 -0.34 -5.61
N ARG A 66 -12.29 -0.89 -6.44
CA ARG A 66 -11.23 -1.84 -6.07
C ARG A 66 -9.93 -1.52 -6.80
N LEU A 67 -8.80 -1.91 -6.22
CA LEU A 67 -7.51 -1.77 -6.86
C LEU A 67 -6.94 -3.15 -7.23
N THR A 68 -6.26 -3.24 -8.36
CA THR A 68 -5.68 -4.46 -8.95
C THR A 68 -4.81 -4.06 -10.15
N ALA A 69 -4.17 -5.01 -10.84
CA ALA A 69 -3.32 -4.76 -11.99
C ALA A 69 -3.99 -3.85 -13.05
N GLY A 70 -3.19 -2.94 -13.61
CA GLY A 70 -3.63 -1.92 -14.56
C GLY A 70 -4.14 -0.62 -13.92
N HIS A 71 -4.27 -0.58 -12.58
CA HIS A 71 -4.65 0.65 -11.87
C HIS A 71 -3.44 1.49 -11.45
N CYS A 72 -3.58 2.81 -11.56
CA CYS A 72 -2.65 3.83 -11.08
C CYS A 72 -3.06 4.37 -9.72
N PHE A 73 -2.10 4.91 -8.98
CA PHE A 73 -2.29 5.67 -7.76
C PHE A 73 -2.02 7.15 -8.06
N TYR A 74 -3.06 7.96 -7.99
CA TYR A 74 -2.96 9.39 -8.28
C TYR A 74 -2.59 10.20 -7.05
N SER A 75 -1.79 11.23 -7.27
CA SER A 75 -1.63 12.30 -6.29
C SER A 75 -2.81 13.29 -6.35
N ASP A 76 -2.97 14.09 -5.30
CA ASP A 76 -3.88 15.24 -5.28
C ASP A 76 -3.50 16.36 -6.27
N MET A 77 -2.29 16.31 -6.86
CA MET A 77 -1.88 17.17 -7.97
C MET A 77 -2.07 16.53 -9.36
N GLY A 78 -2.77 15.39 -9.44
CA GLY A 78 -3.15 14.75 -10.70
C GLY A 78 -1.99 14.10 -11.46
N ARG A 79 -0.95 13.64 -10.74
CA ARG A 79 0.18 12.85 -11.26
C ARG A 79 0.05 11.39 -10.83
N VAL A 80 0.82 10.49 -11.45
CA VAL A 80 0.89 9.08 -11.07
C VAL A 80 2.05 8.89 -10.11
N LEU A 81 1.77 8.54 -8.86
CA LEU A 81 2.79 8.16 -7.88
C LEU A 81 3.31 6.75 -8.19
N ALA A 82 2.39 5.80 -8.34
CA ALA A 82 2.71 4.41 -8.67
C ALA A 82 1.61 3.77 -9.50
N GLY A 83 1.85 2.58 -10.05
CA GLY A 83 0.81 1.77 -10.66
C GLY A 83 1.03 0.28 -10.46
N ILE A 84 -0.07 -0.47 -10.41
CA ILE A 84 -0.05 -1.92 -10.20
C ILE A 84 0.20 -2.61 -11.53
N THR A 85 1.40 -3.14 -11.75
CA THR A 85 1.77 -3.80 -13.01
C THR A 85 1.47 -5.29 -13.00
N ALA A 86 1.42 -5.90 -11.81
CA ALA A 86 1.02 -7.29 -11.61
C ALA A 86 0.32 -7.47 -10.27
N ASP A 87 -0.67 -8.34 -10.21
CA ASP A 87 -1.44 -8.68 -9.00
C ASP A 87 -2.02 -10.08 -9.14
N THR A 88 -1.69 -10.98 -8.22
CA THR A 88 -2.25 -12.34 -8.16
C THR A 88 -3.47 -12.45 -7.24
N SER A 89 -3.71 -11.45 -6.39
CA SER A 89 -4.85 -11.42 -5.46
C SER A 89 -6.12 -10.90 -6.15
N GLY A 90 -5.96 -10.04 -7.16
CA GLY A 90 -7.05 -9.50 -7.97
C GLY A 90 -7.90 -8.43 -7.27
N TRP A 91 -7.57 -8.05 -6.03
CA TRP A 91 -8.30 -7.04 -5.25
C TRP A 91 -7.45 -6.54 -4.10
N HIS A 92 -7.42 -5.22 -3.94
CA HIS A 92 -6.90 -4.51 -2.78
C HIS A 92 -7.91 -3.45 -2.34
N ASP A 93 -7.96 -3.22 -1.02
CA ASP A 93 -8.93 -2.35 -0.39
C ASP A 93 -8.46 -0.89 -0.36
N PRO A 94 -9.24 0.06 -0.93
CA PRO A 94 -8.97 1.49 -0.84
C PRO A 94 -9.82 2.21 0.23
N PHE A 95 -10.62 1.49 1.03
CA PHE A 95 -11.58 2.10 1.96
C PHE A 95 -11.12 2.09 3.41
N GLY A 96 -10.54 0.98 3.85
CA GLY A 96 -10.11 0.79 5.23
C GLY A 96 -8.96 1.72 5.61
N GLY A 97 -8.99 2.23 6.83
CA GLY A 97 -7.85 2.89 7.44
C GLY A 97 -6.91 1.90 8.12
N VAL A 98 -6.33 2.37 9.22
CA VAL A 98 -5.60 1.56 10.20
C VAL A 98 -6.29 1.65 11.55
N LEU A 99 -6.06 0.67 12.43
CA LEU A 99 -6.48 0.79 13.82
C LEU A 99 -5.55 1.75 14.58
N ASN A 100 -6.10 2.53 15.50
CA ASN A 100 -5.36 3.28 16.51
C ASN A 100 -5.20 2.47 17.82
N ALA A 101 -4.46 3.00 18.80
CA ALA A 101 -4.17 2.31 20.06
C ALA A 101 -5.43 1.92 20.85
N ALA A 102 -6.46 2.78 20.88
CA ALA A 102 -7.69 2.51 21.60
C ALA A 102 -8.49 1.38 20.92
N GLU A 103 -8.59 1.40 19.59
CA GLU A 103 -9.30 0.37 18.82
C GLU A 103 -8.57 -0.98 18.89
N VAL A 104 -7.23 -1.00 18.90
CA VAL A 104 -6.45 -2.22 19.15
C VAL A 104 -6.74 -2.78 20.55
N ALA A 105 -6.77 -1.92 21.57
CA ALA A 105 -7.08 -2.34 22.94
C ALA A 105 -8.52 -2.87 23.08
N GLU A 106 -9.48 -2.26 22.39
CA GLU A 106 -10.86 -2.73 22.34
C GLU A 106 -10.97 -4.09 21.62
N LYS A 107 -10.27 -4.24 20.49
CA LYS A 107 -10.41 -5.42 19.63
C LYS A 107 -9.68 -6.65 20.17
N TYR A 108 -8.45 -6.46 20.66
CA TYR A 108 -7.53 -7.54 21.05
C TYR A 108 -7.22 -7.59 22.54
N GLY A 109 -7.53 -6.53 23.29
CA GLY A 109 -7.17 -6.40 24.71
C GLY A 109 -5.78 -5.77 24.93
N GLN A 110 -5.22 -5.98 26.12
CA GLN A 110 -3.90 -5.48 26.49
C GLN A 110 -2.81 -6.44 25.99
N GLY A 111 -1.77 -5.89 25.35
CA GLY A 111 -0.60 -6.65 24.92
C GLY A 111 0.66 -5.83 25.08
N ARG A 112 1.20 -5.77 26.30
CA ARG A 112 2.32 -4.88 26.64
C ARG A 112 3.67 -5.49 26.24
N TYR A 113 4.63 -4.64 25.86
CA TYR A 113 5.98 -5.07 25.52
C TYR A 113 6.70 -5.83 26.63
N GLN A 114 6.51 -5.46 27.89
CA GLN A 114 7.15 -6.13 29.03
C GLN A 114 6.73 -7.60 29.17
N GLU A 115 5.53 -7.94 28.69
CA GLU A 115 4.94 -9.27 28.77
C GLU A 115 5.17 -10.06 27.47
N LEU A 116 4.88 -9.44 26.33
CA LEU A 116 4.85 -10.11 25.02
C LEU A 116 6.11 -9.90 24.17
N ARG A 117 7.05 -9.06 24.62
CA ARG A 117 8.26 -8.68 23.87
C ARG A 117 7.89 -8.21 22.47
N ASN A 118 8.47 -8.81 21.41
CA ASN A 118 8.19 -8.42 20.02
C ASN A 118 6.77 -8.77 19.56
N GLY A 119 6.03 -9.61 20.29
CA GLY A 119 4.62 -9.92 20.02
C GLY A 119 3.62 -8.97 20.67
N PHE A 120 4.08 -7.84 21.23
CA PHE A 120 3.20 -6.83 21.82
C PHE A 120 2.27 -6.21 20.77
N PHE A 121 1.12 -5.71 21.23
CA PHE A 121 0.09 -5.22 20.33
C PHE A 121 0.43 -3.81 19.88
N ARG A 122 0.80 -3.70 18.61
CA ARG A 122 1.00 -2.44 17.90
C ARG A 122 -0.26 -2.03 17.17
N ASN A 123 -0.39 -0.74 16.89
CA ASN A 123 -1.45 -0.17 16.08
C ASN A 123 -0.87 0.55 14.86
N GLY A 124 -1.67 0.69 13.81
CA GLY A 124 -1.18 1.19 12.53
C GLY A 124 -0.99 2.70 12.52
N ALA A 125 -1.81 3.45 13.26
CA ALA A 125 -1.65 4.91 13.36
C ALA A 125 -0.27 5.26 13.94
N ASP A 126 0.10 4.69 15.09
CA ASP A 126 1.41 4.94 15.70
C ASP A 126 2.56 4.42 14.84
N ASN A 127 2.40 3.24 14.22
CA ASN A 127 3.40 2.68 13.32
C ASN A 127 3.69 3.62 12.13
N LEU A 128 2.65 4.19 11.52
CA LEU A 128 2.79 5.15 10.42
C LEU A 128 3.41 6.46 10.91
N LEU A 129 2.99 7.00 12.06
CA LEU A 129 3.56 8.23 12.64
C LEU A 129 5.06 8.09 12.95
N VAL A 130 5.49 6.93 13.46
CA VAL A 130 6.91 6.64 13.71
C VAL A 130 7.72 6.72 12.42
N GLU A 131 7.21 6.14 11.33
CA GLU A 131 7.89 6.17 10.05
C GLU A 131 7.82 7.55 9.38
N MET A 132 6.67 8.23 9.44
CA MET A 132 6.48 9.59 8.95
C MET A 132 7.43 10.59 9.61
N GLY A 133 7.65 10.49 10.92
CA GLY A 133 8.58 11.35 11.66
C GLY A 133 10.03 11.27 11.17
N LYS A 134 10.44 10.16 10.53
CA LYS A 134 11.77 10.04 9.89
C LYS A 134 11.90 10.92 8.65
N TRP A 135 10.78 11.39 8.12
CA TRP A 135 10.67 12.22 6.93
C TRP A 135 10.14 13.62 7.25
N ASP A 136 10.22 14.07 8.50
CA ASP A 136 9.77 15.40 8.90
C ASP A 136 8.27 15.64 8.60
N LEU A 137 7.47 14.58 8.76
CA LEU A 137 6.01 14.59 8.63
C LEU A 137 5.37 14.37 9.99
N ASN A 138 4.21 14.99 10.21
CA ASN A 138 3.52 15.03 11.49
C ASN A 138 2.10 14.45 11.39
N LEU A 139 1.33 14.52 12.47
CA LEU A 139 -0.01 13.94 12.56
C LEU A 139 -0.97 14.51 11.51
N GLU A 140 -0.85 15.78 11.15
CA GLU A 140 -1.63 16.43 10.10
C GLU A 140 -1.38 15.87 8.69
N ASP A 141 -0.25 15.18 8.50
CA ASP A 141 0.12 14.51 7.25
C ASP A 141 -0.37 13.06 7.20
N LEU A 142 -0.96 12.54 8.29
CA LEU A 142 -1.47 11.18 8.35
C LEU A 142 -2.77 11.11 7.53
N LEU A 143 -2.67 10.43 6.40
CA LEU A 143 -3.74 10.33 5.42
C LEU A 143 -4.21 8.89 5.20
N MET A 144 -5.15 8.77 4.27
CA MET A 144 -5.65 7.50 3.75
C MET A 144 -4.52 6.57 3.29
N VAL A 145 -4.73 5.30 3.60
CA VAL A 145 -3.88 4.19 3.19
C VAL A 145 -4.61 3.35 2.15
N VAL A 146 -3.86 2.72 1.26
CA VAL A 146 -4.34 1.54 0.54
C VAL A 146 -3.96 0.30 1.36
N ASN A 147 -4.89 -0.63 1.50
CA ASN A 147 -4.71 -1.91 2.19
C ASN A 147 -4.50 -3.02 1.16
N PHE A 148 -3.24 -3.33 0.87
CA PHE A 148 -2.88 -4.44 -0.01
C PHE A 148 -3.20 -5.78 0.64
N PHE A 149 -3.49 -6.79 -0.20
CA PHE A 149 -3.93 -8.15 0.16
C PHE A 149 -5.30 -8.25 0.86
N SER A 150 -5.91 -7.14 1.26
CA SER A 150 -7.25 -7.09 1.83
C SER A 150 -8.33 -6.87 0.77
N LYS A 151 -9.50 -7.45 0.99
CA LYS A 151 -10.68 -7.23 0.17
C LYS A 151 -11.86 -6.80 1.03
N VAL A 152 -12.37 -5.62 0.72
CA VAL A 152 -13.65 -5.10 1.21
C VAL A 152 -14.56 -4.87 0.02
N SER A 153 -15.79 -5.41 0.09
CA SER A 153 -16.84 -5.11 -0.88
C SER A 153 -17.92 -4.26 -0.25
N VAL A 154 -18.65 -3.52 -1.08
CA VAL A 154 -19.83 -2.74 -0.70
C VAL A 154 -21.03 -3.37 -1.40
N ASP A 155 -22.11 -3.63 -0.67
CA ASP A 155 -23.36 -4.10 -1.26
C ASP A 155 -24.28 -2.95 -1.70
N ASP A 156 -25.44 -3.29 -2.27
CA ASP A 156 -26.43 -2.31 -2.77
C ASP A 156 -27.06 -1.46 -1.65
N HIS A 157 -26.85 -1.82 -0.38
CA HIS A 157 -27.28 -1.05 0.79
C HIS A 157 -26.17 -0.18 1.36
N GLY A 158 -24.97 -0.19 0.77
CA GLY A 158 -23.81 0.54 1.26
C GLY A 158 -23.07 -0.16 2.40
N GLN A 159 -23.38 -1.42 2.70
CA GLN A 159 -22.74 -2.16 3.78
C GLN A 159 -21.39 -2.72 3.34
N PHE A 160 -20.36 -2.46 4.14
CA PHE A 160 -19.04 -3.03 3.93
C PHE A 160 -18.93 -4.46 4.45
N THR A 161 -18.34 -5.34 3.64
CA THR A 161 -18.03 -6.72 4.02
C THR A 161 -16.55 -7.01 3.77
N PHE A 162 -15.84 -7.43 4.81
CA PHE A 162 -14.47 -7.93 4.71
C PHE A 162 -14.47 -9.41 4.30
N HIS A 163 -13.60 -9.78 3.36
CA HIS A 163 -13.49 -11.14 2.85
C HIS A 163 -12.24 -11.82 3.41
N SER A 164 -12.38 -12.56 4.52
CA SER A 164 -11.29 -13.34 5.11
C SER A 164 -10.77 -14.40 4.13
N GLY A 165 -9.45 -14.66 4.16
CA GLY A 165 -8.82 -15.66 3.29
C GLY A 165 -8.73 -15.25 1.82
N HIS A 166 -8.90 -13.95 1.50
CA HIS A 166 -8.77 -13.44 0.14
C HIS A 166 -7.35 -13.65 -0.43
N SER A 167 -6.32 -13.24 0.31
CA SER A 167 -4.92 -13.47 -0.08
C SER A 167 -4.43 -14.86 0.33
N GLN A 168 -3.86 -15.59 -0.63
CA GLN A 168 -3.29 -16.93 -0.44
C GLN A 168 -1.77 -16.86 -0.22
N PRO A 169 -1.14 -17.84 0.45
CA PRO A 169 0.31 -17.91 0.55
C PRO A 169 0.99 -17.81 -0.82
N GLY A 170 2.01 -16.94 -0.93
CA GLY A 170 2.72 -16.66 -2.17
C GLY A 170 2.03 -15.64 -3.10
N SER A 171 0.87 -15.10 -2.71
CA SER A 171 0.21 -14.03 -3.47
C SER A 171 1.09 -12.78 -3.50
N TYR A 172 1.20 -12.13 -4.65
CA TYR A 172 2.04 -10.94 -4.79
C TYR A 172 1.37 -9.82 -5.59
N VAL A 173 1.86 -8.61 -5.35
CA VAL A 173 1.52 -7.39 -6.09
C VAL A 173 2.79 -6.63 -6.43
N GLU A 174 2.84 -6.02 -7.61
CA GLU A 174 3.97 -5.20 -8.07
C GLU A 174 3.55 -3.76 -8.30
N LEU A 175 4.26 -2.82 -7.66
CA LEU A 175 4.06 -1.39 -7.80
C LEU A 175 5.22 -0.78 -8.58
N PHE A 176 4.97 -0.30 -9.79
CA PHE A 176 5.94 0.47 -10.58
C PHE A 176 5.85 1.96 -10.25
N ALA A 177 7.00 2.61 -10.06
CA ALA A 177 7.09 4.04 -9.77
C ALA A 177 7.59 4.84 -11.00
N PRO A 178 6.73 5.64 -11.67
CA PRO A 178 7.17 6.53 -12.76
C PRO A 178 7.87 7.81 -12.28
N MET A 179 7.91 8.05 -10.97
CA MET A 179 8.66 9.11 -10.31
C MET A 179 9.23 8.60 -8.98
N ASP A 180 10.06 9.40 -8.31
CA ASP A 180 10.49 9.04 -6.95
C ASP A 180 9.32 9.19 -5.96
N VAL A 181 8.99 8.11 -5.27
CA VAL A 181 7.88 8.06 -4.32
C VAL A 181 8.36 7.70 -2.93
N LEU A 182 8.01 8.54 -1.96
CA LEU A 182 8.12 8.18 -0.56
C LEU A 182 6.98 7.21 -0.21
N VAL A 183 7.35 5.98 0.12
CA VAL A 183 6.47 4.93 0.60
C VAL A 183 6.57 4.84 2.12
N VAL A 184 5.43 4.81 2.80
CA VAL A 184 5.34 4.58 4.25
C VAL A 184 4.32 3.46 4.47
N LEU A 185 4.70 2.39 5.15
CA LEU A 185 3.83 1.22 5.28
C LEU A 185 3.93 0.50 6.62
N THR A 186 2.90 -0.28 6.92
CA THR A 186 2.84 -1.18 8.09
C THR A 186 2.12 -2.49 7.74
N ALA A 187 2.63 -3.61 8.27
CA ALA A 187 2.04 -4.94 8.10
C ALA A 187 1.22 -5.33 9.34
N LEU A 188 0.03 -4.76 9.48
CA LEU A 188 -0.90 -5.03 10.58
C LEU A 188 -2.23 -5.54 10.03
N GLN A 189 -3.01 -6.26 10.84
CA GLN A 189 -4.32 -6.77 10.42
C GLN A 189 -5.26 -5.62 10.06
N HIS A 190 -6.06 -5.85 9.03
CA HIS A 190 -7.06 -4.89 8.56
C HIS A 190 -8.07 -4.56 9.68
N PRO A 191 -8.55 -3.30 9.81
CA PRO A 191 -9.52 -2.92 10.84
C PRO A 191 -10.77 -3.81 10.87
N MET A 192 -11.30 -4.14 9.70
CA MET A 192 -12.50 -4.98 9.52
C MET A 192 -12.25 -6.50 9.56
N ASP A 193 -11.01 -6.96 9.78
CA ASP A 193 -10.77 -8.40 9.99
C ASP A 193 -11.58 -8.87 11.21
N PRO A 194 -12.46 -9.88 11.11
CA PRO A 194 -13.28 -10.33 12.23
C PRO A 194 -12.49 -11.04 13.34
N SER A 195 -11.22 -11.40 13.10
CA SER A 195 -10.39 -12.07 14.09
C SER A 195 -10.25 -11.24 15.37
N ARG A 196 -10.36 -11.94 16.51
CA ARG A 196 -10.09 -11.41 17.86
C ARG A 196 -8.68 -11.74 18.34
N GLU A 197 -7.91 -12.49 17.56
CA GLU A 197 -6.52 -12.80 17.84
C GLU A 197 -5.61 -11.77 17.16
N TYR A 198 -4.64 -11.23 17.89
CA TYR A 198 -3.60 -10.39 17.32
C TYR A 198 -2.52 -11.25 16.66
N ALA A 199 -2.59 -11.37 15.33
CA ALA A 199 -1.75 -12.24 14.52
C ALA A 199 -1.40 -11.57 13.17
N PRO A 200 -0.68 -10.43 13.16
CA PRO A 200 -0.26 -9.80 11.92
C PRO A 200 0.73 -10.69 11.17
N ARG A 201 0.62 -10.72 9.84
CA ARG A 201 1.41 -11.60 8.97
C ARG A 201 2.65 -10.91 8.40
N PRO A 202 3.77 -11.62 8.23
CA PRO A 202 4.95 -11.07 7.57
C PRO A 202 4.76 -10.96 6.06
N VAL A 203 5.44 -10.00 5.45
CA VAL A 203 5.40 -9.75 3.99
C VAL A 203 6.82 -9.62 3.47
N GLN A 204 7.12 -10.29 2.35
CA GLN A 204 8.39 -10.09 1.67
C GLN A 204 8.30 -8.87 0.76
N LEU A 205 9.25 -7.95 0.91
CA LEU A 205 9.45 -6.78 0.07
C LEU A 205 10.65 -7.03 -0.85
N SER A 206 10.47 -6.82 -2.15
CA SER A 206 11.49 -7.04 -3.17
C SER A 206 11.55 -5.82 -4.09
N TRP A 207 12.65 -5.08 -4.03
CA TRP A 207 12.91 -3.93 -4.90
C TRP A 207 13.57 -4.43 -6.17
N ARG A 208 13.05 -3.99 -7.31
CA ARG A 208 13.50 -4.43 -8.63
C ARG A 208 13.68 -3.22 -9.53
N GLN A 209 14.59 -3.32 -10.48
CA GLN A 209 14.68 -2.36 -11.56
C GLN A 209 13.76 -2.82 -12.70
N ALA A 210 12.93 -1.94 -13.24
CA ALA A 210 12.21 -2.24 -14.47
C ALA A 210 13.19 -2.30 -15.64
N ASP A 211 13.10 -3.36 -16.44
CA ASP A 211 13.94 -3.52 -17.64
C ASP A 211 13.54 -2.55 -18.75
N ASP A 212 12.25 -2.21 -18.81
CA ASP A 212 11.66 -1.27 -19.76
C ASP A 212 10.55 -0.46 -19.06
N GLU A 213 10.87 0.79 -18.71
CA GLU A 213 9.93 1.72 -18.09
C GLU A 213 8.70 1.98 -18.98
N GLN A 214 8.89 2.06 -20.30
CA GLN A 214 7.80 2.36 -21.22
C GLN A 214 6.84 1.16 -21.31
N ALA A 215 7.36 -0.07 -21.30
CA ALA A 215 6.54 -1.26 -21.22
C ALA A 215 5.71 -1.27 -19.93
N MET A 216 6.29 -0.91 -18.78
CA MET A 216 5.54 -0.80 -17.52
C MET A 216 4.44 0.25 -17.62
N ILE A 217 4.75 1.46 -18.11
CA ILE A 217 3.76 2.51 -18.31
C ILE A 217 2.61 2.05 -19.22
N ASN A 218 2.93 1.34 -20.32
CA ASN A 218 1.91 0.85 -21.25
C ASN A 218 0.91 -0.11 -20.59
N THR A 219 1.32 -0.93 -19.62
CA THR A 219 0.39 -1.79 -18.84
C THR A 219 -0.59 -0.99 -17.98
N LEU A 220 -0.26 0.27 -17.69
CA LEU A 220 -1.01 1.16 -16.83
C LEU A 220 -1.89 2.15 -17.63
N LEU A 221 -1.78 2.19 -18.96
CA LEU A 221 -2.62 3.05 -19.82
C LEU A 221 -3.99 2.41 -20.11
N THR A 222 -4.69 1.96 -19.06
CA THR A 222 -5.97 1.25 -19.15
C THR A 222 -7.18 2.20 -19.32
N ARG A 223 -6.99 3.49 -19.02
CA ARG A 223 -7.99 4.56 -19.16
C ARG A 223 -7.37 5.85 -19.70
N PRO A 224 -8.14 6.72 -20.39
CA PRO A 224 -7.67 8.04 -20.80
C PRO A 224 -7.17 8.91 -19.64
N GLU A 225 -7.79 8.78 -18.47
CA GLU A 225 -7.39 9.44 -17.21
C GLU A 225 -5.96 9.09 -16.83
N ASN A 226 -5.58 7.81 -16.92
CA ASN A 226 -4.23 7.35 -16.64
C ASN A 226 -3.24 8.03 -17.59
N SER A 227 -3.55 8.07 -18.90
CA SER A 227 -2.70 8.76 -19.89
C SER A 227 -2.48 10.23 -19.55
N ARG A 228 -3.53 10.97 -19.16
CA ARG A 228 -3.39 12.38 -18.76
C ARG A 228 -2.53 12.53 -17.50
N ALA A 229 -2.73 11.67 -16.50
CA ALA A 229 -1.94 11.69 -15.28
C ALA A 229 -0.46 11.38 -15.55
N PHE A 230 -0.16 10.43 -16.45
CA PHE A 230 1.21 10.17 -16.90
C PHE A 230 1.82 11.36 -17.63
N THR A 231 1.07 12.04 -18.51
CA THR A 231 1.54 13.28 -19.14
C THR A 231 1.91 14.33 -18.09
N ASN A 232 1.07 14.54 -17.07
CA ASN A 232 1.37 15.47 -15.97
C ASN A 232 2.63 15.04 -15.18
N THR A 233 2.81 13.75 -14.99
CA THR A 233 3.99 13.17 -14.31
C THR A 233 5.27 13.42 -15.10
N GLN A 234 5.21 13.24 -16.42
CA GLN A 234 6.34 13.50 -17.32
C GLN A 234 6.68 14.98 -17.38
N LEU A 235 5.68 15.86 -17.50
CA LEU A 235 5.88 17.32 -17.52
C LEU A 235 6.51 17.85 -16.23
N PHE A 236 6.20 17.23 -15.08
CA PHE A 236 6.81 17.57 -13.80
C PHE A 236 8.31 17.18 -13.72
N ALA A 237 8.72 16.19 -14.50
CA ALA A 237 10.09 15.67 -14.49
C ALA A 237 11.02 16.31 -15.55
N LEU A 238 10.53 17.31 -16.31
CA LEU A 238 11.31 18.12 -17.26
C LEU A 238 12.06 19.24 -16.53
#